data_AF-A0A537EGC1-F1
#
_entry.id   AF-A0A537EGC1-F1
#
_cell.length_a   1.000
_cell.length_b   1.000
_cell.length_c   1.000
_cell.angle_alpha   90.00
_cell.angle_beta   90.00
_cell.angle_gamma   90.00
#
_symmetry.space_group_name_H-M   'P 1'
#
loop_
_entity.id
_entity.type
_entity.pdbx_description
1 polymer ?
#
loop_
_entity_poly.entity_id
_entity_poly.type
_entity_poly.pdbx_seq_one_letter_code
_entity_poly.pdbx_strand_id
1 'polypeptide(L)'
;MTPPRAITIRLAEPRDAQAIGMMSRDFVEAGLGWKYDAARVLRAIRDRETLAVVACESGKSGTSRGAVTGFAIMEFGDERAHLVLLAVRPS
;
A
#
# COMPACT_ATOMS: atom_id res chain seq x y z
N MET A 1 22.76 10.15 12.13
CA MET A 1 21.55 9.41 12.56
C MET A 1 20.34 10.27 12.24
N THR A 2 19.57 9.93 11.21
CA THR A 2 18.30 10.60 10.90
C THR A 2 17.30 10.23 12.01
N PRO A 3 16.56 11.18 12.60
CA PRO A 3 15.57 10.85 13.62
C PRO A 3 14.52 9.89 13.05
N PRO A 4 14.00 8.95 13.86
CA PRO A 4 12.97 8.02 13.40
C PRO A 4 11.76 8.82 12.92
N ARG A 5 11.39 8.63 11.65
CA ARG A 5 10.17 9.21 11.09
C ARG A 5 8.98 8.55 11.78
N ALA A 6 8.05 9.34 12.28
CA ALA A 6 6.78 8.81 12.75
C ALA A 6 6.03 8.23 11.55
N ILE A 7 5.76 6.92 11.57
CA ILE A 7 5.01 6.21 10.53
C ILE A 7 3.68 5.77 11.13
N THR A 8 2.60 6.07 10.43
CA THR A 8 1.26 5.59 10.77
C THR A 8 0.83 4.54 9.75
N ILE A 9 0.33 3.40 10.24
CA ILE A 9 -0.29 2.37 9.39
C ILE A 9 -1.80 2.55 9.48
N ARG A 10 -2.47 2.53 8.31
CA ARG A 10 -3.93 2.62 8.21
C ARG A 10 -4.45 1.76 7.07
N LEU A 11 -5.75 1.50 7.07
CA LEU A 11 -6.43 0.95 5.90
C LEU A 11 -6.20 1.86 4.69
N ALA A 12 -5.97 1.23 3.54
CA ALA A 12 -5.94 1.91 2.26
C ALA A 12 -7.34 2.41 1.91
N GLU A 13 -7.39 3.60 1.34
CA GLU A 13 -8.61 4.22 0.84
C GLU A 13 -8.56 4.31 -0.69
N PRO A 14 -9.69 4.52 -1.38
CA PRO A 14 -9.71 4.65 -2.84
C PRO A 14 -8.68 5.65 -3.41
N ARG A 15 -8.38 6.71 -2.67
CA ARG A 15 -7.38 7.72 -3.06
C ARG A 15 -5.94 7.18 -3.12
N ASP A 16 -5.64 6.11 -2.39
CA ASP A 16 -4.30 5.52 -2.32
C ASP A 16 -4.01 4.59 -3.49
N ALA A 17 -5.05 4.16 -4.22
CA ALA A 17 -4.94 3.14 -5.28
C ALA A 17 -3.90 3.51 -6.35
N GLN A 18 -3.84 4.80 -6.73
CA GLN A 18 -2.85 5.27 -7.69
C GLN A 18 -1.42 5.16 -7.14
N ALA A 19 -1.20 5.59 -5.90
CA ALA A 19 0.13 5.53 -5.27
C ALA A 19 0.60 4.07 -5.11
N ILE A 20 -0.29 3.19 -4.66
CA ILE A 20 -0.03 1.76 -4.50
C ILE A 20 0.28 1.12 -5.86
N GLY A 21 -0.52 1.38 -6.90
CA GLY A 21 -0.30 0.80 -8.23
C GLY A 21 1.05 1.19 -8.84
N MET A 22 1.46 2.46 -8.69
CA MET A 22 2.80 2.91 -9.11
C MET A 22 3.91 2.22 -8.29
N MET A 23 3.74 2.12 -6.98
CA MET A 23 4.71 1.43 -6.12
C MET A 23 4.81 -0.07 -6.45
N SER A 24 3.70 -0.74 -6.79
CA SER A 24 3.70 -2.13 -7.25
C SER A 24 4.54 -2.29 -8.51
N ARG A 25 4.30 -1.43 -9.51
CA ARG A 25 5.05 -1.41 -10.77
C ARG A 25 6.55 -1.22 -10.54
N ASP A 26 6.90 -0.24 -9.73
CA ASP A 26 8.28 0.22 -9.60
C ASP A 26 9.11 -0.65 -8.63
N PHE A 27 8.49 -1.26 -7.62
CA PHE A 27 9.22 -1.97 -6.54
C PHE A 27 8.95 -3.47 -6.43
N VAL A 28 7.87 -3.99 -7.05
CA VAL A 28 7.55 -5.42 -7.00
C VAL A 28 7.62 -6.03 -8.41
N GLU A 29 7.04 -5.34 -9.38
CA GLU A 29 6.86 -5.82 -10.74
C GLU A 29 7.88 -5.22 -11.72
N ALA A 30 9.02 -4.74 -11.22
CA ALA A 30 10.09 -4.21 -12.05
C ALA A 30 10.62 -5.32 -12.99
N GLY A 31 10.41 -5.14 -14.30
CA GLY A 31 10.77 -6.15 -15.31
C GLY A 31 9.77 -7.32 -15.43
N LEU A 32 8.66 -7.29 -14.69
CA LEU A 32 7.52 -8.20 -14.86
C LEU A 32 6.41 -7.49 -15.67
N GLY A 33 5.46 -8.25 -16.20
CA GLY A 33 4.24 -7.67 -16.77
C GLY A 33 3.40 -7.07 -15.64
N TRP A 34 3.22 -5.74 -15.64
CA TRP A 34 2.47 -5.02 -14.61
C TRP A 34 1.01 -5.47 -14.55
N LYS A 35 0.62 -6.14 -13.47
CA LYS A 35 -0.74 -6.67 -13.27
C LYS A 35 -1.56 -5.87 -12.26
N TYR A 36 -0.91 -5.24 -11.28
CA TYR A 36 -1.59 -4.48 -10.23
C TYR A 36 -1.57 -2.98 -10.53
N ASP A 37 -2.33 -2.60 -11.55
CA ASP A 37 -2.62 -1.21 -11.84
C ASP A 37 -3.57 -0.59 -10.80
N ALA A 38 -3.75 0.74 -10.88
CA ALA A 38 -4.60 1.46 -9.94
C ALA A 38 -6.06 0.96 -9.92
N ALA A 39 -6.59 0.48 -11.05
CA ALA A 39 -7.96 -0.03 -11.13
C ALA A 39 -8.10 -1.37 -10.41
N ARG A 40 -7.12 -2.27 -10.58
CA ARG A 40 -7.07 -3.55 -9.86
C ARG A 40 -6.86 -3.34 -8.36
N VAL A 41 -5.98 -2.42 -7.99
CA VAL A 41 -5.78 -2.05 -6.57
C VAL A 41 -7.07 -1.48 -5.98
N LEU A 42 -7.80 -0.62 -6.71
CA LEU A 42 -9.07 -0.09 -6.22
C LEU A 42 -10.12 -1.19 -6.01
N ARG A 43 -10.13 -2.23 -6.86
CA ARG A 43 -10.98 -3.41 -6.66
C ARG A 43 -10.58 -4.14 -5.38
N ALA A 44 -9.28 -4.41 -5.19
CA ALA A 44 -8.74 -5.03 -3.98
C ALA A 44 -9.10 -4.24 -2.71
N ILE A 45 -9.04 -2.90 -2.73
CA ILE A 45 -9.45 -2.04 -1.59
C ILE A 45 -10.94 -2.18 -1.26
N ARG A 46 -11.78 -2.47 -2.25
CA ARG A 46 -13.24 -2.60 -2.09
C ARG A 46 -13.70 -4.03 -1.81
N ASP A 47 -12.83 -4.99 -2.01
CA ASP A 47 -13.13 -6.40 -1.81
C ASP A 47 -13.15 -6.72 -0.31
N ARG A 48 -14.16 -7.48 0.12
CA ARG A 48 -14.31 -7.88 1.53
C ARG A 48 -13.32 -8.96 1.94
N GLU A 49 -12.88 -9.76 0.98
CA GLU A 49 -11.89 -10.81 1.21
C GLU A 49 -10.46 -10.28 1.12
N THR A 50 -10.27 -8.97 1.02
CA THR A 50 -8.95 -8.35 0.92
C THR A 50 -8.72 -7.31 2.01
N LEU A 51 -7.53 -7.33 2.60
CA LEU A 51 -6.99 -6.27 3.42
C LEU A 51 -5.91 -5.51 2.66
N ALA A 52 -6.16 -4.23 2.39
CA ALA A 52 -5.15 -3.31 1.88
C ALA A 52 -4.78 -2.29 2.96
N VAL A 53 -3.49 -2.17 3.28
CA VAL A 53 -2.96 -1.20 4.25
C VAL A 53 -1.86 -0.36 3.64
N VAL A 54 -1.74 0.87 4.12
CA VAL A 54 -0.65 1.79 3.75
C VAL A 54 0.07 2.28 5.00
N ALA A 55 1.39 2.41 4.86
CA ALA A 55 2.24 3.15 5.77
C ALA A 55 2.39 4.58 5.24
N CYS A 56 2.17 5.58 6.09
CA CYS A 56 2.32 6.99 5.76
C CYS A 56 3.27 7.67 6.75
N GLU A 57 4.07 8.61 6.29
CA GLU A 57 4.72 9.56 7.21
C GLU A 57 3.66 10.38 7.95
N SER A 58 3.80 10.52 9.26
CA SER A 58 2.91 11.40 10.03
C SER A 58 3.20 12.85 9.63
N GLY A 59 2.20 13.55 9.11
CA GLY A 59 2.30 14.98 8.84
C GLY A 59 2.49 15.76 10.15
N LYS A 60 3.25 16.85 10.12
CA LYS A 60 3.45 17.76 11.28
C LYS A 60 2.16 18.44 11.76
N SER A 61 1.06 18.26 11.04
CA SER A 61 -0.28 18.78 11.35
C SER A 61 -1.28 17.64 11.17
N GLY A 62 -2.12 17.41 12.18
CA GLY A 62 -3.13 16.32 12.21
C GLY A 62 -4.20 16.37 11.10
N THR A 63 -4.09 17.31 10.16
CA THR A 63 -4.97 17.48 8.99
C THR A 63 -4.34 17.01 7.67
N SER A 64 -3.02 16.84 7.60
CA SER A 64 -2.33 16.38 6.38
C SER A 64 -1.89 14.93 6.53
N ARG A 65 -2.49 14.05 5.73
CA ARG A 65 -2.00 12.67 5.58
C ARG A 65 -0.68 12.71 4.79
N GLY A 66 0.41 12.27 5.42
CA GLY A 66 1.70 12.25 4.74
C GLY A 66 1.77 11.22 3.62
N ALA A 67 2.83 11.31 2.84
CA ALA A 67 3.03 10.47 1.67
C ALA A 67 3.05 8.98 2.05
N VAL A 68 2.47 8.14 1.18
CA VAL A 68 2.56 6.68 1.31
C VAL A 68 4.02 6.27 1.16
N THR A 69 4.59 5.68 2.20
CA THR A 69 5.96 5.16 2.25
C THR A 69 6.02 3.65 2.06
N GLY A 70 4.89 2.95 2.20
CA GLY A 70 4.79 1.52 1.97
C GLY A 70 3.34 1.07 1.90
N PHE A 71 3.12 -0.13 1.38
CA PHE A 71 1.79 -0.75 1.34
C PHE A 71 1.88 -2.26 1.43
N ALA A 72 0.78 -2.89 1.84
CA ALA A 72 0.56 -4.33 1.74
C ALA A 72 -0.87 -4.61 1.26
N ILE A 73 -1.03 -5.64 0.43
CA ILE A 73 -2.33 -6.20 0.04
C ILE A 73 -2.32 -7.68 0.39
N MET A 74 -3.32 -8.11 1.16
CA MET A 74 -3.49 -9.49 1.63
C MET A 74 -4.88 -9.98 1.25
N GLU A 75 -4.98 -11.20 0.75
CA GLU A 75 -6.24 -11.87 0.44
C GLU A 75 -6.51 -12.94 1.50
N PHE A 76 -7.73 -13.01 2.00
CA PHE A 76 -8.17 -14.03 2.94
C PHE A 76 -8.90 -15.13 2.17
N GLY A 77 -8.47 -16.38 2.38
CA GLY A 77 -9.28 -17.56 2.13
C GLY A 77 -9.75 -18.16 3.46
N ASP A 78 -10.46 -19.28 3.38
CA ASP A 78 -11.13 -19.89 4.55
C ASP A 78 -10.20 -20.16 5.74
N GLU A 79 -8.94 -20.56 5.48
CA GLU A 79 -7.99 -20.94 6.53
C GLU A 79 -6.68 -20.12 6.51
N ARG A 80 -6.45 -19.33 5.46
CA ARG A 80 -5.15 -18.71 5.21
C ARG A 80 -5.30 -17.29 4.73
N ALA A 81 -4.43 -16.43 5.23
CA ALA A 81 -4.22 -15.10 4.67
C ALA A 81 -2.97 -15.14 3.78
N HIS A 82 -3.12 -14.79 2.51
CA HIS A 82 -2.04 -14.76 1.53
C HIS A 82 -1.60 -13.32 1.29
N LEU A 83 -0.33 -13.03 1.57
CA LEU A 83 0.25 -11.72 1.27
C LEU A 83 0.53 -11.62 -0.23
N VAL A 84 -0.30 -10.87 -0.94
CA VAL A 84 -0.28 -10.78 -2.41
C VAL A 84 0.79 -9.80 -2.88
N LEU A 85 0.87 -8.63 -2.25
CA LEU A 85 1.86 -7.60 -2.56
C LEU A 85 2.34 -6.94 -1.28
N LEU A 86 3.64 -6.63 -1.25
CA LEU A 86 4.27 -5.83 -0.21
C LEU A 86 5.40 -5.01 -0.84
N ALA A 87 5.38 -3.71 -0.61
CA ALA A 87 6.48 -2.83 -1.00
C ALA A 87 6.68 -1.69 0.00
N VAL A 88 7.94 -1.27 0.14
CA VAL A 88 8.35 -0.12 0.95
C VAL A 88 9.27 0.74 0.09
N ARG A 89 9.12 2.06 0.16
CA ARG A 89 10.02 3.00 -0.52
C ARG A 89 11.43 2.89 0.08
N PRO A 90 12.47 2.92 -0.75
CA PRO A 90 13.85 3.05 -0.26
C PRO A 90 14.02 4.31 0.59
N SER A 91 14.84 4.21 1.63
CA SER A 91 15.18 5.30 2.57
C SER A 91 16.32 6.18 2.08
#